data_AF-A0A348MZK3-F1
#
_entry.id   AF-A0A348MZK3-F1
#
_cell.length_a   1.000
_cell.length_b   1.000
_cell.length_c   1.000
_cell.angle_alpha   90.00
_cell.angle_beta   90.00
_cell.angle_gamma   90.00
#
_symmetry.space_group_name_H-M   'P 1'
#
loop_
_entity.id
_entity.type
_entity.pdbx_description
1 polymer ?
#
loop_
_entity_poly.entity_id
_entity_poly.type
_entity_poly.pdbx_seq_one_letter_code
_entity_poly.pdbx_strand_id
1 'polypeptide(L)'
;TPTFVGSPSTPRFYDPATPELSPTPSKITLVLNEWEFAPDKQSAMDSLGFSTFRPQPTMDIAYVSPESAASKAGLLKGDKILQIDGTLLPNWGQTVAYIKARPSEDIEITIGRDGQIQRIFATLGVQETDTGRIGILGVSPVFEQWPSGLVFEQQHNLFSAVGLGIDKTWRLMTLSVDMIGKLFTGDVSVKSLSGPVSIAQGAGMSASFGLVYFLSFLALISVNLGIINLFPLPMLDGGHLMYYLIEWVTGKPVSEEVQEIGFRIGAVILFSLMSIAIFNDIMRIT
;
A
#
# COMPACT_ATOMS: atom_id res chain seq x y z
N THR A 1 -1.78 29.93 31.20
CA THR A 1 -1.55 29.80 29.75
C THR A 1 -0.07 29.90 29.51
N PRO A 2 0.66 28.82 29.23
CA PRO A 2 2.07 28.96 28.91
C PRO A 2 2.19 29.45 27.47
N THR A 3 2.65 30.69 27.30
CA THR A 3 3.02 31.25 26.01
C THR A 3 4.46 30.82 25.75
N PHE A 4 4.67 29.87 24.84
CA PHE A 4 6.02 29.50 24.44
C PHE A 4 6.54 30.56 23.46
N VAL A 5 7.55 31.33 23.87
CA VAL A 5 8.30 32.24 22.99
C VAL A 5 9.58 31.51 22.58
N GLY A 6 9.51 30.75 21.49
CA GLY A 6 10.68 30.07 20.92
C GLY A 6 11.59 31.07 20.19
N SER A 7 12.91 30.80 20.22
CA SER A 7 13.92 31.56 19.48
C SER A 7 13.68 31.51 17.95
N PRO A 8 13.94 32.59 17.18
CA PRO A 8 13.54 32.73 15.77
C PRO A 8 14.06 31.65 14.82
N SER A 9 15.10 30.90 15.21
CA SER A 9 15.83 30.06 14.27
C SER A 9 15.30 28.63 14.12
N THR A 10 14.59 28.07 15.11
CA THR A 10 13.97 26.73 15.04
C THR A 10 13.03 26.49 16.24
N PRO A 11 11.74 26.82 16.16
CA PRO A 11 10.80 26.42 17.20
C PRO A 11 10.58 24.89 17.12
N ARG A 12 10.95 24.14 18.17
CA ARG A 12 10.63 22.70 18.29
C ARG A 12 9.39 22.54 19.17
N PHE A 13 8.31 22.01 18.61
CA PHE A 13 7.03 21.81 19.32
C PHE A 13 6.85 20.38 19.85
N TYR A 14 7.83 19.51 19.61
CA TYR A 14 7.85 18.13 20.06
C TYR A 14 9.22 17.79 20.63
N ASP A 15 9.27 17.37 21.91
CA ASP A 15 10.46 16.80 22.53
C ASP A 15 10.26 15.27 22.64
N PRO A 16 11.01 14.45 21.88
CA PRO A 16 10.91 12.99 21.96
C PRO A 16 11.34 12.43 23.33
N ALA A 17 12.06 13.19 24.16
CA ALA A 17 12.49 12.76 25.49
C ALA A 17 11.42 12.96 26.58
N THR A 18 10.43 13.82 26.36
CA THR A 18 9.31 14.08 27.28
C THR A 18 7.97 14.05 26.52
N PRO A 19 7.39 12.85 26.30
CA PRO A 19 6.21 12.66 25.47
C PRO A 19 4.91 13.07 26.18
N GLU A 20 4.94 13.95 27.18
CA GLU A 20 3.73 14.42 27.87
C GLU A 20 2.91 15.30 26.94
N LEU A 21 2.05 14.65 26.18
CA LEU A 21 1.02 15.27 25.36
C LEU A 21 0.00 15.89 26.30
N SER A 22 -0.07 17.22 26.31
CA SER A 22 -1.18 17.91 26.99
C SER A 22 -2.48 17.57 26.26
N PRO A 23 -3.47 16.95 26.93
CA PRO A 23 -4.75 16.56 26.30
C PRO A 23 -5.66 17.76 26.00
N THR A 24 -5.26 18.97 26.40
CA THR A 24 -6.03 20.19 26.20
C THR A 24 -5.58 20.89 24.92
N PRO A 25 -6.50 21.20 23.99
CA PRO A 25 -6.17 21.99 22.82
C PRO A 25 -5.53 23.31 23.25
N SER A 26 -4.32 23.58 22.74
CA SER A 26 -3.61 24.82 23.00
C SER A 26 -3.64 25.69 21.75
N LYS A 27 -3.88 27.00 21.94
CA LYS A 27 -3.78 27.99 20.87
C LYS A 27 -2.37 28.54 20.87
N ILE A 28 -1.64 28.32 19.78
CA ILE A 28 -0.28 28.84 19.56
C ILE A 28 -0.39 29.96 18.53
N THR A 29 0.27 31.10 18.79
CA THR A 29 0.41 32.19 17.83
C THR A 29 1.87 32.30 17.44
N LEU A 30 2.15 32.18 16.14
CA LEU A 30 3.49 32.24 15.58
C LEU A 30 3.69 33.61 14.93
N VAL A 31 4.83 34.25 15.19
CA VAL A 31 5.24 35.48 14.50
C VAL A 31 6.11 35.05 13.31
N LEU A 32 5.63 35.30 12.09
CA LEU A 32 6.25 34.80 10.85
C LEU A 32 7.04 35.87 10.09
N ASN A 33 7.28 37.04 10.69
CA ASN A 33 7.77 38.23 9.98
C ASN A 33 9.16 38.04 9.35
N GLU A 34 9.98 37.12 9.88
CA GLU A 34 11.33 36.78 9.39
C GLU A 34 11.45 35.31 8.96
N TRP A 35 10.32 34.61 8.82
CA TRP A 35 10.31 33.19 8.47
C TRP A 35 10.41 33.03 6.94
N GLU A 36 11.55 32.52 6.49
CA GLU A 36 11.80 32.13 5.10
C GLU A 36 11.92 30.61 4.99
N PHE A 37 11.28 30.02 3.98
CA PHE A 37 11.41 28.60 3.67
C PHE A 37 11.38 28.38 2.16
N ALA A 38 11.95 27.27 1.71
CA ALA A 38 11.92 26.86 0.30
C ALA A 38 10.73 25.91 0.04
N PRO A 39 9.60 26.40 -0.51
CA PRO A 39 8.39 25.59 -0.68
C PRO A 39 8.59 24.38 -1.60
N ASP A 40 9.55 24.46 -2.53
CA ASP A 40 9.87 23.38 -3.46
C ASP A 40 10.70 22.25 -2.81
N LYS A 41 11.25 22.49 -1.61
CA LYS A 41 12.14 21.55 -0.91
C LYS A 41 11.55 21.01 0.40
N GLN A 42 10.70 21.79 1.06
CA GLN A 42 10.13 21.41 2.36
C GLN A 42 8.75 22.04 2.58
N SER A 43 7.90 21.35 3.34
CA SER A 43 6.58 21.87 3.67
C SER A 43 6.68 23.03 4.66
N ALA A 44 5.69 23.93 4.61
CA ALA A 44 5.55 25.01 5.59
C ALA A 44 5.53 24.47 7.03
N MET A 45 4.80 23.37 7.27
CA MET A 45 4.70 22.75 8.60
C MET A 45 6.06 22.24 9.11
N ASP A 46 6.82 21.54 8.27
CA ASP A 46 8.14 21.03 8.63
C ASP A 46 9.12 22.18 8.92
N SER A 47 9.10 23.23 8.10
CA SER A 47 9.97 24.40 8.28
C SER A 47 9.60 25.27 9.49
N LEU A 48 8.37 25.16 9.98
CA LEU A 48 7.93 25.72 11.27
C LEU A 48 8.24 24.78 12.45
N GLY A 49 8.91 23.65 12.22
CA GLY A 49 9.28 22.69 13.26
C GLY A 49 8.11 21.85 13.79
N PHE A 50 6.99 21.79 13.06
CA PHE A 50 5.94 20.82 13.35
C PHE A 50 6.36 19.45 12.81
N SER A 51 6.67 18.53 13.72
CA SER A 51 6.82 17.11 13.39
C SER A 51 5.59 16.34 13.86
N THR A 52 4.99 15.56 12.98
CA THR A 52 3.97 14.59 13.42
C THR A 52 4.65 13.44 14.15
N PHE A 53 4.13 13.09 15.34
CA PHE A 53 4.55 11.86 15.98
C PHE A 53 4.18 10.68 15.07
N ARG A 54 5.16 9.82 14.81
CA ARG A 54 4.96 8.53 14.16
C ARG A 54 5.64 7.48 15.01
N PRO A 55 4.93 6.40 15.39
CA PRO A 55 5.57 5.32 16.12
C PRO A 55 6.76 4.79 15.33
N GLN A 56 7.88 4.55 16.00
CA GLN A 56 9.07 4.08 15.33
C GLN A 56 8.93 2.59 15.01
N PRO A 57 9.46 2.11 13.87
CA PRO A 57 9.56 0.70 13.60
C PRO A 57 10.55 0.05 14.57
N THR A 58 10.17 -1.08 15.17
CA THR A 58 11.08 -1.93 15.94
C THR A 58 11.89 -2.82 14.99
N MET A 59 12.78 -3.64 15.58
CA MET A 59 13.52 -4.66 14.82
C MET A 59 12.79 -6.02 14.77
N ASP A 60 11.56 -6.10 15.31
CA ASP A 60 10.73 -7.29 15.30
C ASP A 60 9.94 -7.38 14.00
N ILE A 61 9.88 -8.57 13.41
CA ILE A 61 9.16 -8.82 12.16
C ILE A 61 7.68 -9.03 12.48
N ALA A 62 6.84 -8.10 12.04
CA ALA A 62 5.37 -8.22 12.14
C ALA A 62 4.81 -9.16 11.07
N TYR A 63 5.44 -9.17 9.90
CA TYR A 63 4.93 -9.84 8.72
C TYR A 63 6.07 -10.23 7.78
N VAL A 64 5.95 -11.43 7.21
CA VAL A 64 6.81 -11.96 6.15
C VAL A 64 5.92 -12.17 4.94
N SER A 65 6.25 -11.52 3.82
CA SER A 65 5.52 -11.70 2.58
C SER A 65 5.70 -13.13 2.07
N PRO A 66 4.62 -13.82 1.65
CA PRO A 66 4.72 -15.07 0.91
C PRO A 66 5.69 -14.93 -0.26
N GLU A 67 6.42 -16.01 -0.56
CA GLU A 67 7.32 -16.14 -1.71
C GLU A 67 8.49 -15.14 -1.76
N SER A 68 8.63 -14.32 -0.71
CA SER A 68 9.74 -13.41 -0.58
C SER A 68 11.05 -14.13 -0.25
N ALA A 69 12.17 -13.42 -0.43
CA ALA A 69 13.48 -13.86 0.04
C ALA A 69 13.46 -14.26 1.52
N ALA A 70 12.74 -13.51 2.36
CA ALA A 70 12.55 -13.82 3.77
C ALA A 70 11.80 -15.13 4.00
N SER A 71 10.70 -15.33 3.28
CA SER A 71 9.91 -16.56 3.38
C SER A 71 10.71 -17.78 2.93
N LYS A 72 11.44 -17.66 1.81
CA LYS A 72 12.31 -18.72 1.26
C LYS A 72 13.49 -19.04 2.21
N ALA A 73 14.00 -18.02 2.91
CA ALA A 73 15.03 -18.18 3.93
C ALA A 73 14.50 -18.72 5.28
N GLY A 74 13.19 -18.83 5.45
CA GLY A 74 12.58 -19.34 6.69
C GLY A 74 12.49 -18.32 7.82
N LEU A 75 12.50 -17.01 7.51
CA LEU A 75 12.13 -15.97 8.47
C LEU A 75 10.64 -16.07 8.80
N LEU A 76 10.29 -15.78 10.04
CA LEU A 76 8.94 -15.89 10.57
C LEU A 76 8.52 -14.59 11.27
N LYS A 77 7.20 -14.42 11.39
CA LYS A 77 6.62 -13.39 12.26
C LYS A 77 7.11 -13.61 13.70
N GLY A 78 7.55 -12.54 14.36
CA GLY A 78 8.07 -12.55 15.71
C GLY A 78 9.60 -12.61 15.80
N ASP A 79 10.30 -12.88 14.70
CA ASP A 79 11.76 -12.82 14.67
C ASP A 79 12.26 -11.39 14.89
N LYS A 80 13.32 -11.24 15.67
CA LYS A 80 14.01 -9.96 15.85
C LYS A 80 15.30 -9.91 15.04
N ILE A 81 15.43 -8.99 14.11
CA ILE A 81 16.68 -8.79 13.37
C ILE A 81 17.71 -8.15 14.29
N LEU A 82 18.84 -8.80 14.50
CA LEU A 82 19.93 -8.31 15.34
C LEU A 82 21.07 -7.76 14.50
N GLN A 83 21.52 -8.50 13.48
CA GLN A 83 22.64 -8.11 12.63
C GLN A 83 22.42 -8.59 11.19
N ILE A 84 23.04 -7.92 10.23
CA ILE A 84 23.16 -8.39 8.85
C ILE A 84 24.65 -8.39 8.48
N ASP A 85 25.16 -9.51 7.99
CA ASP A 85 26.56 -9.74 7.63
C ASP A 85 27.54 -9.33 8.74
N GLY A 86 27.21 -9.69 9.98
CA GLY A 86 27.98 -9.34 11.19
C GLY A 86 27.94 -7.86 11.58
N THR A 87 27.20 -7.02 10.85
CA THR A 87 27.04 -5.60 11.15
C THR A 87 25.78 -5.37 12.00
N LEU A 88 25.95 -4.70 13.14
CA LEU A 88 24.82 -4.28 13.98
C LEU A 88 24.08 -3.12 13.31
N LEU A 89 22.80 -3.34 12.98
CA LEU A 89 21.91 -2.33 12.42
C LEU A 89 20.94 -1.85 13.51
N PRO A 90 21.17 -0.66 14.11
CA PRO A 90 20.46 -0.21 15.31
C PRO A 90 19.00 0.20 15.08
N ASN A 91 18.58 0.38 13.82
CA ASN A 91 17.19 0.73 13.51
C ASN A 91 16.78 0.18 12.15
N TRP A 92 15.47 0.06 11.96
CA TRP A 92 14.87 -0.47 10.75
C TRP A 92 15.23 0.31 9.49
N GLY A 93 15.40 1.63 9.59
CA GLY A 93 15.79 2.48 8.45
C GLY A 93 17.14 2.07 7.86
N GLN A 94 18.12 1.76 8.72
CA GLN A 94 19.42 1.26 8.28
C GLN A 94 19.33 -0.15 7.71
N THR A 95 18.49 -1.03 8.28
CA THR A 95 18.16 -2.35 7.72
C THR A 95 17.62 -2.23 6.29
N VAL A 96 16.64 -1.34 6.08
CA VAL A 96 16.06 -1.09 4.75
C VAL A 96 17.10 -0.54 3.78
N ALA A 97 17.91 0.44 4.19
CA ALA A 97 18.96 1.01 3.35
C ALA A 97 20.01 -0.04 2.96
N TYR A 98 20.41 -0.89 3.90
CA TYR A 98 21.36 -1.99 3.68
C TYR A 98 20.84 -2.97 2.63
N ILE A 99 19.58 -3.41 2.76
CA ILE A 99 18.94 -4.36 1.84
C ILE A 99 18.75 -3.74 0.45
N LYS A 100 18.24 -2.50 0.37
CA LYS A 100 17.98 -1.83 -0.92
C LYS A 100 19.23 -1.71 -1.78
N ALA A 101 20.39 -1.50 -1.16
CA ALA A 101 21.66 -1.34 -1.86
C ALA A 101 22.22 -2.64 -2.47
N ARG A 102 21.62 -3.81 -2.18
CA ARG A 102 22.18 -5.13 -2.48
C ARG A 102 21.21 -6.06 -3.24
N PRO A 103 20.74 -5.68 -4.44
CA PRO A 103 19.90 -6.56 -5.24
C PRO A 103 20.64 -7.84 -5.63
N SER A 104 19.98 -9.01 -5.50
CA SER A 104 20.54 -10.33 -5.85
C SER A 104 21.77 -10.79 -5.04
N GLU A 105 22.07 -10.16 -3.90
CA GLU A 105 23.15 -10.61 -3.03
C GLU A 105 22.64 -11.59 -1.95
N ASP A 106 23.49 -12.55 -1.59
CA ASP A 106 23.29 -13.41 -0.43
C ASP A 106 23.75 -12.68 0.83
N ILE A 107 22.88 -12.65 1.84
CA ILE A 107 23.16 -12.03 3.14
C ILE A 107 22.96 -13.02 4.28
N GLU A 108 23.78 -12.90 5.32
CA GLU A 108 23.58 -13.56 6.61
C GLU A 108 22.80 -12.65 7.55
N ILE A 109 21.63 -13.07 7.98
CA ILE A 109 20.79 -12.35 8.94
C ILE A 109 20.89 -13.07 10.28
N THR A 110 21.45 -12.40 11.28
CA THR A 110 21.41 -12.88 12.67
C THR A 110 20.09 -12.42 13.29
N ILE A 111 19.27 -13.37 13.73
CA ILE A 111 17.97 -13.13 14.35
C ILE A 111 17.91 -13.64 15.79
N GLY A 112 17.03 -13.05 16.58
CA GLY A 112 16.53 -13.62 17.83
C GLY A 112 15.17 -14.28 17.61
N ARG A 113 15.06 -15.58 17.87
CA ARG A 113 13.82 -16.36 17.81
C ARG A 113 13.69 -17.20 19.08
N ASP A 114 12.58 -17.07 19.80
CA ASP A 114 12.30 -17.81 21.04
C ASP A 114 13.43 -17.74 22.09
N GLY A 115 14.09 -16.58 22.19
CA GLY A 115 15.21 -16.35 23.11
C GLY A 115 16.54 -16.94 22.66
N GLN A 116 16.61 -17.60 21.50
CA GLN A 116 17.85 -18.10 20.90
C GLN A 116 18.30 -17.21 19.75
N ILE A 117 19.62 -17.13 19.57
CA ILE A 117 20.22 -16.46 18.41
C ILE A 117 20.39 -17.49 17.29
N GLN A 118 19.86 -17.18 16.11
CA GLN A 118 19.96 -18.01 14.92
C GLN A 118 20.55 -17.19 13.76
N ARG A 119 21.24 -17.87 12.84
CA ARG A 119 21.73 -17.27 11.60
C ARG A 119 20.95 -17.83 10.44
N ILE A 120 20.40 -16.95 9.64
CA ILE A 120 19.55 -17.26 8.49
C ILE A 120 20.22 -16.67 7.25
N PHE A 121 20.39 -17.48 6.21
CA PHE A 121 20.94 -17.01 4.94
C PHE A 121 19.80 -16.73 3.97
N ALA A 122 19.78 -15.54 3.37
CA ALA A 122 18.76 -15.14 2.43
C ALA A 122 19.39 -14.54 1.18
N THR A 123 18.93 -14.97 0.00
CA THR A 123 19.24 -14.33 -1.27
C THR A 123 18.25 -13.21 -1.52
N LEU A 124 18.70 -11.96 -1.56
CA LEU A 124 17.83 -10.81 -1.75
C LEU A 124 17.17 -10.81 -3.14
N GLY A 125 15.86 -10.57 -3.16
CA GLY A 125 15.12 -10.37 -4.41
C GLY A 125 15.47 -9.03 -5.05
N VAL A 126 14.99 -8.83 -6.28
CA VAL A 126 15.19 -7.58 -7.03
C VAL A 126 13.85 -6.95 -7.36
N GLN A 127 13.77 -5.64 -7.14
CA GLN A 127 12.68 -4.82 -7.64
C GLN A 127 13.22 -3.73 -8.56
N GLU A 128 12.68 -3.66 -9.77
CA GLU A 128 12.92 -2.56 -10.70
C GLU A 128 12.17 -1.32 -10.23
N THR A 129 12.84 -0.17 -10.25
CA THR A 129 12.26 1.15 -9.95
C THR A 129 12.66 2.13 -11.04
N ASP A 130 11.97 3.27 -11.14
CA ASP A 130 12.30 4.34 -12.10
C ASP A 130 13.74 4.85 -11.93
N THR A 131 14.31 4.70 -10.73
CA THR A 131 15.68 5.12 -10.37
C THR A 131 16.73 4.01 -10.43
N GLY A 132 16.35 2.79 -10.83
CA GLY A 132 17.24 1.63 -10.93
C GLY A 132 16.75 0.41 -10.14
N ARG A 133 17.64 -0.56 -9.91
CA ARG A 133 17.33 -1.82 -9.22
C ARG A 133 17.62 -1.73 -7.74
N ILE A 134 16.67 -2.20 -6.91
CA ILE A 134 16.84 -2.27 -5.46
C ILE A 134 16.67 -3.71 -4.95
N GLY A 135 17.38 -4.04 -3.88
CA GLY A 135 17.19 -5.30 -3.16
C GLY A 135 15.92 -5.31 -2.32
N ILE A 136 15.28 -6.47 -2.23
CA ILE A 136 14.08 -6.69 -1.39
C ILE A 136 14.19 -7.98 -0.58
N LEU A 137 13.84 -7.88 0.71
CA LEU A 137 13.78 -9.04 1.61
C LEU A 137 12.35 -9.55 1.80
N GLY A 138 11.35 -8.65 1.83
CA GLY A 138 9.94 -8.99 1.97
C GLY A 138 9.46 -9.15 3.41
N VAL A 139 9.96 -8.32 4.33
CA VAL A 139 9.53 -8.25 5.73
C VAL A 139 8.98 -6.86 6.07
N SER A 140 8.02 -6.81 6.99
CA SER A 140 7.51 -5.56 7.58
C SER A 140 7.71 -5.57 9.09
N PRO A 141 8.09 -4.42 9.69
CA PRO A 141 8.38 -4.35 11.11
C PRO A 141 7.10 -4.28 11.94
N VAL A 142 7.21 -4.64 13.21
CA VAL A 142 6.29 -4.18 14.25
C VAL A 142 6.56 -2.69 14.45
N PHE A 143 5.50 -1.89 14.54
CA PHE A 143 5.63 -0.50 14.95
C PHE A 143 5.38 -0.39 16.43
N GLU A 144 6.08 0.53 17.09
CA GLU A 144 5.76 0.92 18.45
C GLU A 144 4.28 1.29 18.58
N GLN A 145 3.75 1.15 19.79
CA GLN A 145 2.38 1.55 20.03
C GLN A 145 2.28 3.07 19.97
N TRP A 146 1.15 3.55 19.45
CA TRP A 146 0.84 4.96 19.56
C TRP A 146 0.73 5.35 21.05
N PRO A 147 1.31 6.49 21.47
CA PRO A 147 1.09 7.06 22.79
C PRO A 147 -0.40 7.15 23.11
N SER A 148 -0.74 6.87 24.36
CA SER A 148 -2.12 7.01 24.84
C SER A 148 -2.63 8.44 24.58
N GLY A 149 -3.83 8.54 24.03
CA GLY A 149 -4.46 9.83 23.68
C GLY A 149 -4.16 10.39 22.29
N LEU A 150 -3.24 9.79 21.50
CA LEU A 150 -3.05 10.17 20.09
C LEU A 150 -3.95 9.41 19.11
N VAL A 151 -4.48 8.26 19.53
CA VAL A 151 -5.43 7.48 18.73
C VAL A 151 -6.82 7.72 19.27
N PHE A 152 -7.70 8.21 18.42
CA PHE A 152 -9.13 8.31 18.71
C PHE A 152 -9.91 7.48 17.72
N GLU A 153 -10.87 6.69 18.22
CA GLU A 153 -11.81 6.00 17.36
C GLU A 153 -12.85 7.00 16.86
N GLN A 154 -12.85 7.24 15.56
CA GLN A 154 -13.86 8.07 14.93
C GLN A 154 -15.12 7.24 14.70
N GLN A 155 -16.07 7.33 15.63
CA GLN A 155 -17.37 6.69 15.49
C GLN A 155 -18.31 7.59 14.69
N HIS A 156 -18.91 7.01 13.65
CA HIS A 156 -19.86 7.70 12.78
C HIS A 156 -21.27 7.17 13.07
N ASN A 157 -22.25 8.06 13.11
CA ASN A 157 -23.66 7.64 13.12
C ASN A 157 -24.03 7.01 11.78
N LEU A 158 -25.13 6.26 11.73
CA LEU A 158 -25.54 5.48 10.55
C LEU A 158 -25.57 6.31 9.25
N PHE A 159 -26.16 7.51 9.28
CA PHE A 159 -26.27 8.36 8.10
C PHE A 159 -24.91 8.89 7.62
N SER A 160 -24.08 9.36 8.55
CA SER A 160 -22.71 9.80 8.23
C SER A 160 -21.84 8.64 7.73
N ALA A 161 -22.02 7.43 8.29
CA ALA A 161 -21.30 6.25 7.86
C ALA A 161 -21.67 5.84 6.44
N VAL A 162 -22.95 5.91 6.05
CA VAL A 162 -23.39 5.66 4.67
C VAL A 162 -22.78 6.69 3.71
N GLY A 163 -22.82 7.98 4.06
CA GLY A 163 -22.21 9.04 3.24
C GLY A 163 -20.70 8.83 3.04
N LEU A 164 -19.98 8.49 4.11
CA LEU A 164 -18.55 8.15 4.06
C LEU A 164 -18.28 6.88 3.27
N GLY A 165 -19.17 5.89 3.35
CA GLY A 165 -19.10 4.67 2.54
C GLY A 165 -19.19 4.96 1.05
N ILE A 166 -20.13 5.84 0.66
CA ILE A 166 -20.27 6.31 -0.72
C ILE A 166 -19.02 7.06 -1.17
N ASP A 167 -18.51 8.00 -0.36
CA ASP A 167 -17.28 8.75 -0.68
C ASP A 167 -16.07 7.82 -0.86
N LYS A 168 -15.85 6.89 0.07
CA LYS A 168 -14.80 5.87 -0.05
C LYS A 168 -14.97 5.01 -1.29
N THR A 169 -16.19 4.59 -1.59
CA THR A 169 -16.49 3.79 -2.79
C THR A 169 -16.17 4.59 -4.05
N TRP A 170 -16.56 5.86 -4.12
CA TRP A 170 -16.25 6.75 -5.23
C TRP A 170 -14.73 6.94 -5.41
N ARG A 171 -14.01 7.14 -4.31
CA ARG A 171 -12.55 7.24 -4.32
C ARG A 171 -11.89 5.95 -4.81
N LEU A 172 -12.37 4.78 -4.39
CA LEU A 172 -11.88 3.51 -4.92
C LEU A 172 -12.20 3.38 -6.41
N MET A 173 -13.40 3.77 -6.85
CA MET A 173 -13.78 3.72 -8.26
C MET A 173 -12.87 4.59 -9.14
N THR A 174 -12.66 5.84 -8.73
CA THR A 174 -11.78 6.78 -9.46
C THR A 174 -10.33 6.26 -9.53
N LEU A 175 -9.77 5.77 -8.43
CA LEU A 175 -8.44 5.16 -8.41
C LEU A 175 -8.33 3.96 -9.35
N SER A 176 -9.35 3.09 -9.37
CA SER A 176 -9.36 1.91 -10.22
C SER A 176 -9.47 2.26 -11.70
N VAL A 177 -10.30 3.24 -12.06
CA VAL A 177 -10.37 3.74 -13.45
C VAL A 177 -9.04 4.37 -13.87
N ASP A 178 -8.40 5.16 -13.00
CA ASP A 178 -7.07 5.73 -13.26
C ASP A 178 -6.00 4.66 -13.50
N MET A 179 -5.99 3.60 -12.67
CA MET A 179 -5.06 2.48 -12.86
C MET A 179 -5.31 1.74 -14.17
N ILE A 180 -6.58 1.53 -14.55
CA ILE A 180 -6.93 0.93 -15.84
C ILE A 180 -6.44 1.83 -16.98
N GLY A 181 -6.65 3.15 -16.89
CA GLY A 181 -6.13 4.10 -17.87
C GLY A 181 -4.61 4.00 -18.06
N LYS A 182 -3.88 3.91 -16.94
CA LYS A 182 -2.41 3.74 -16.94
C LYS A 182 -1.93 2.40 -17.48
N LEU A 183 -2.75 1.34 -17.42
CA LEU A 183 -2.45 0.08 -18.10
C LEU A 183 -2.49 0.24 -19.63
N PHE A 184 -3.41 1.07 -20.16
CA PHE A 184 -3.49 1.35 -21.59
C PHE A 184 -2.39 2.29 -22.09
N THR A 185 -1.94 3.25 -21.27
CA THR A 185 -0.79 4.13 -21.60
C THR A 185 0.56 3.43 -21.47
N GLY A 186 0.62 2.31 -20.74
CA GLY A 186 1.84 1.53 -20.51
C GLY A 186 2.62 1.95 -19.26
N ASP A 187 2.12 2.91 -18.48
CA ASP A 187 2.74 3.36 -17.23
C ASP A 187 2.64 2.29 -16.12
N VAL A 188 1.65 1.40 -16.22
CA VAL A 188 1.52 0.22 -15.35
C VAL A 188 1.68 -1.05 -16.20
N SER A 189 2.51 -1.98 -15.73
CA SER A 189 2.72 -3.26 -16.39
C SER A 189 1.54 -4.20 -16.20
N VAL A 190 1.18 -4.94 -17.26
CA VAL A 190 0.21 -6.05 -17.17
C VAL A 190 0.63 -7.18 -16.21
N LYS A 191 1.92 -7.25 -15.86
CA LYS A 191 2.45 -8.17 -14.85
C LYS A 191 2.04 -7.80 -13.42
N SER A 192 1.54 -6.58 -13.23
CA SER A 192 1.03 -6.09 -11.94
C SER A 192 -0.43 -6.45 -11.71
N LEU A 193 -1.15 -7.02 -12.69
CA LEU A 193 -2.49 -7.52 -12.46
C LEU A 193 -2.46 -8.71 -11.51
N SER A 194 -3.28 -8.63 -10.47
CA SER A 194 -3.46 -9.72 -9.51
C SER A 194 -4.34 -10.81 -10.11
N GLY A 195 -3.87 -12.06 -10.11
CA GLY A 195 -4.69 -13.20 -10.48
C GLY A 195 -5.50 -13.77 -9.31
N PRO A 196 -6.24 -14.88 -9.53
CA PRO A 196 -7.07 -15.51 -8.53
C PRO A 196 -6.31 -15.96 -7.27
N VAL A 197 -5.04 -16.37 -7.42
CA VAL A 197 -4.22 -16.84 -6.31
C VAL A 197 -3.79 -15.67 -5.45
N SER A 198 -3.36 -14.57 -6.07
CA SER A 198 -3.03 -13.32 -5.36
C SER A 198 -4.23 -12.77 -4.57
N ILE A 199 -5.45 -12.86 -5.13
CA ILE A 199 -6.68 -12.47 -4.43
C ILE A 199 -6.94 -13.37 -3.21
N ALA A 200 -6.77 -14.69 -3.35
CA ALA A 200 -6.93 -15.64 -2.24
C ALA A 200 -5.93 -15.38 -1.10
N GLN A 201 -4.66 -15.10 -1.44
CA GLN A 201 -3.64 -14.73 -0.47
C GLN A 201 -3.97 -13.40 0.23
N GLY A 202 -4.41 -12.39 -0.52
CA GLY A 202 -4.85 -11.11 0.04
C GLY A 202 -6.03 -11.23 1.00
N ALA A 203 -6.98 -12.11 0.69
CA ALA A 203 -8.09 -12.44 1.58
C ALA A 203 -7.60 -13.09 2.88
N GLY A 204 -6.69 -14.08 2.80
CA GLY A 204 -6.10 -14.72 3.98
C GLY A 204 -5.31 -13.74 4.86
N MET A 205 -4.52 -12.86 4.22
CA MET A 205 -3.74 -11.84 4.92
C MET A 205 -4.64 -10.84 5.64
N SER A 206 -5.63 -10.28 4.95
CA SER A 206 -6.54 -9.30 5.55
C SER A 206 -7.38 -9.91 6.67
N ALA A 207 -7.77 -11.18 6.56
CA ALA A 207 -8.42 -11.93 7.64
C ALA A 207 -7.52 -12.06 8.88
N SER A 208 -6.22 -12.29 8.70
CA SER A 208 -5.26 -12.37 9.80
C SER A 208 -5.08 -11.03 10.55
N PHE A 209 -5.36 -9.90 9.90
CA PHE A 209 -5.34 -8.57 10.52
C PHE A 209 -6.66 -8.22 11.24
N GLY A 210 -7.72 -9.00 11.02
CA GLY A 210 -9.01 -8.86 11.70
C GLY A 210 -10.16 -8.47 10.77
N LEU A 211 -11.37 -8.48 11.33
CA LEU A 211 -12.62 -8.38 10.56
C LEU A 211 -12.73 -7.09 9.74
N VAL A 212 -12.32 -5.95 10.31
CA VAL A 212 -12.41 -4.64 9.63
C VAL A 212 -11.54 -4.61 8.36
N TYR A 213 -10.34 -5.17 8.42
CA TYR A 213 -9.43 -5.25 7.27
C TYR A 213 -9.96 -6.22 6.22
N PHE A 214 -10.48 -7.38 6.64
CA PHE A 214 -11.09 -8.35 5.73
C PHE A 214 -12.30 -7.78 4.98
N LEU A 215 -13.22 -7.11 5.68
CA LEU A 215 -14.37 -6.45 5.04
C LEU A 215 -13.93 -5.31 4.10
N SER A 216 -12.89 -4.57 4.46
CA SER A 216 -12.32 -3.53 3.59
C SER A 216 -11.69 -4.12 2.32
N PHE A 217 -11.03 -5.27 2.43
CA PHE A 217 -10.51 -6.01 1.28
C PHE A 217 -11.64 -6.52 0.38
N LEU A 218 -12.68 -7.12 0.95
CA LEU A 218 -13.86 -7.56 0.21
C LEU A 218 -14.56 -6.39 -0.50
N ALA A 219 -14.65 -5.22 0.14
CA ALA A 219 -15.19 -4.02 -0.47
C ALA A 219 -14.35 -3.57 -1.67
N LEU A 220 -13.01 -3.56 -1.56
CA LEU A 220 -12.09 -3.26 -2.66
C LEU A 220 -12.30 -4.20 -3.85
N ILE A 221 -12.37 -5.52 -3.61
CA ILE A 221 -12.60 -6.52 -4.67
C ILE A 221 -13.98 -6.33 -5.31
N SER A 222 -15.02 -6.12 -4.50
CA SER A 222 -16.40 -5.90 -4.99
C SER A 222 -16.48 -4.68 -5.90
N VAL A 223 -15.85 -3.57 -5.50
CA VAL A 223 -15.82 -2.33 -6.30
C VAL A 223 -15.06 -2.56 -7.60
N ASN A 224 -13.90 -3.20 -7.56
CA ASN A 224 -13.12 -3.48 -8.76
C ASN A 224 -13.85 -4.40 -9.74
N LEU A 225 -14.52 -5.45 -9.24
CA LEU A 225 -15.33 -6.33 -10.07
C LEU A 225 -16.51 -5.58 -10.72
N GLY A 226 -17.17 -4.70 -9.96
CA GLY A 226 -18.23 -3.83 -10.49
C GLY A 226 -17.74 -2.92 -11.61
N ILE A 227 -16.58 -2.27 -11.45
CA ILE A 227 -16.00 -1.40 -12.49
C ILE A 227 -15.61 -2.19 -13.73
N ILE A 228 -14.92 -3.33 -13.56
CA ILE A 228 -14.52 -4.19 -14.67
C ILE A 228 -15.75 -4.67 -15.44
N ASN A 229 -16.81 -5.09 -14.73
CA ASN A 229 -18.06 -5.52 -15.35
C ASN A 229 -18.77 -4.39 -16.11
N LEU A 230 -18.58 -3.12 -15.74
CA LEU A 230 -19.11 -1.96 -16.47
C LEU A 230 -18.24 -1.52 -17.65
N PHE A 231 -17.04 -2.09 -17.80
CA PHE A 231 -16.16 -1.77 -18.92
C PHE A 231 -16.77 -2.27 -20.24
N PRO A 232 -16.61 -1.55 -21.37
CA PRO A 232 -17.29 -1.86 -22.63
C PRO A 232 -16.65 -3.06 -23.35
N LEU A 233 -16.59 -4.21 -22.67
CA LEU A 233 -16.13 -5.49 -23.21
C LEU A 233 -17.35 -6.35 -23.54
N PRO A 234 -17.51 -6.84 -24.78
CA PRO A 234 -18.69 -7.60 -25.22
C PRO A 234 -19.09 -8.84 -24.40
N MET A 235 -18.15 -9.42 -23.63
CA MET A 235 -18.37 -10.60 -22.77
C MET A 235 -18.92 -10.21 -21.37
N LEU A 236 -18.82 -8.93 -20.99
CA LEU A 236 -19.24 -8.40 -19.68
C LEU A 236 -20.53 -7.59 -19.81
N ASP A 237 -21.17 -7.29 -18.66
CA ASP A 237 -22.41 -6.50 -18.60
C ASP A 237 -22.29 -5.13 -19.30
N GLY A 238 -21.10 -4.51 -19.23
CA GLY A 238 -20.78 -3.25 -19.91
C GLY A 238 -20.74 -3.36 -21.43
N GLY A 239 -20.55 -4.56 -21.99
CA GLY A 239 -20.69 -4.82 -23.43
C GLY A 239 -22.12 -4.59 -23.92
N HIS A 240 -23.12 -5.04 -23.14
CA HIS A 240 -24.52 -4.74 -23.43
C HIS A 240 -24.82 -3.25 -23.31
N LEU A 241 -24.28 -2.60 -22.26
CA LEU A 241 -24.41 -1.15 -22.11
C LEU A 241 -23.82 -0.41 -23.31
N MET A 242 -22.68 -0.85 -23.83
CA MET A 242 -22.07 -0.30 -25.06
C MET A 242 -23.01 -0.46 -26.27
N TYR A 243 -23.62 -1.63 -26.47
CA TYR A 243 -24.57 -1.82 -27.56
C TYR A 243 -25.81 -0.92 -27.42
N TYR A 244 -26.32 -0.75 -26.20
CA TYR A 244 -27.42 0.19 -25.94
C TYR A 244 -27.03 1.66 -26.19
N LEU A 245 -25.79 2.04 -25.86
CA LEU A 245 -25.28 3.38 -26.19
C LEU A 245 -25.19 3.58 -27.72
N ILE A 246 -24.71 2.57 -28.45
CA ILE A 246 -24.66 2.60 -29.91
C ILE A 246 -26.07 2.69 -30.49
N GLU A 247 -27.02 1.90 -29.99
CA GLU A 247 -28.43 1.95 -30.40
C GLU A 247 -29.06 3.32 -30.11
N TRP A 248 -28.78 3.90 -28.94
CA TRP A 248 -29.26 5.23 -28.57
C TRP A 248 -28.75 6.33 -29.52
N VAL A 249 -27.48 6.24 -29.95
CA VAL A 249 -26.88 7.20 -30.88
C VAL A 249 -27.32 6.97 -32.33
N THR A 250 -27.46 5.71 -32.75
CA THR A 250 -27.74 5.34 -34.15
C THR A 250 -29.24 5.18 -34.45
N GLY A 251 -30.08 5.10 -33.43
CA GLY A 251 -31.52 4.85 -33.52
C GLY A 251 -31.88 3.44 -34.01
N LYS A 252 -30.91 2.53 -34.10
CA LYS A 252 -31.09 1.16 -34.60
C LYS A 252 -30.37 0.15 -33.72
N PRO A 253 -30.98 -1.02 -33.44
CA PRO A 253 -30.32 -2.05 -32.66
C PRO A 253 -29.09 -2.59 -33.38
N VAL A 254 -28.05 -2.92 -32.61
CA VAL A 254 -26.86 -3.62 -33.12
C VAL A 254 -27.27 -5.04 -33.52
N SER A 255 -26.93 -5.48 -34.73
CA SER A 255 -27.31 -6.80 -35.22
C SER A 255 -26.74 -7.95 -34.37
N GLU A 256 -27.48 -9.04 -34.27
CA GLU A 256 -27.07 -10.23 -33.50
C GLU A 256 -25.72 -10.79 -33.97
N GLU A 257 -25.45 -10.78 -35.28
CA GLU A 257 -24.17 -11.19 -35.85
C GLU A 257 -22.99 -10.37 -35.32
N VAL A 258 -23.17 -9.04 -35.20
CA VAL A 258 -22.13 -8.15 -34.66
C VAL A 258 -21.96 -8.39 -33.17
N GLN A 259 -23.04 -8.63 -32.43
CA GLN A 259 -22.97 -8.96 -31.01
C GLN A 259 -22.24 -10.29 -30.78
N GLU A 260 -22.50 -11.32 -31.60
CA GLU A 260 -21.84 -12.62 -31.50
C GLU A 260 -20.34 -12.52 -31.80
N ILE A 261 -19.98 -11.79 -32.86
CA ILE A 261 -18.56 -11.51 -33.18
C ILE A 261 -17.90 -10.77 -32.02
N GLY A 262 -18.56 -9.72 -31.51
CA GLY A 262 -18.10 -8.98 -30.36
C GLY A 262 -17.86 -9.89 -29.15
N PHE A 263 -18.83 -10.73 -28.79
CA PHE A 263 -18.74 -11.67 -27.68
C PHE A 263 -17.56 -12.63 -27.86
N ARG A 264 -17.35 -13.17 -29.06
CA ARG A 264 -16.24 -14.08 -29.37
C ARG A 264 -14.88 -13.39 -29.21
N ILE A 265 -14.75 -12.15 -29.70
CA ILE A 265 -13.54 -11.33 -29.52
C ILE A 265 -13.32 -11.04 -28.04
N GLY A 266 -14.36 -10.61 -27.34
CA GLY A 266 -14.34 -10.32 -25.90
C GLY A 266 -13.93 -11.55 -25.08
N ALA A 267 -14.44 -12.73 -25.43
CA ALA A 267 -14.08 -14.01 -24.82
C ALA A 267 -12.58 -14.28 -24.93
N VAL A 268 -12.04 -14.18 -26.15
CA VAL A 268 -10.63 -14.45 -26.43
C VAL A 268 -9.74 -13.49 -25.64
N ILE A 269 -10.07 -12.20 -25.60
CA ILE A 269 -9.33 -11.20 -24.82
C ILE A 269 -9.39 -11.54 -23.32
N LEU A 270 -10.57 -11.81 -22.78
CA LEU A 270 -10.76 -12.10 -21.36
C LEU A 270 -9.99 -13.36 -20.95
N PHE A 271 -10.12 -14.45 -21.70
CA PHE A 271 -9.38 -15.68 -21.42
C PHE A 271 -7.87 -15.47 -21.55
N SER A 272 -7.40 -14.69 -22.54
CA SER A 272 -5.98 -14.37 -22.68
C SER A 272 -5.45 -13.61 -21.45
N LEU A 273 -6.20 -12.61 -20.98
CA LEU A 273 -5.85 -11.86 -19.76
C LEU A 273 -5.86 -12.75 -18.52
N MET A 274 -6.86 -13.63 -18.38
CA MET A 274 -6.91 -14.60 -17.29
C MET A 274 -5.72 -15.56 -17.33
N SER A 275 -5.36 -16.07 -18.51
CA SER A 275 -4.18 -16.93 -18.68
C SER A 275 -2.90 -16.19 -18.31
N ILE A 276 -2.74 -14.92 -18.71
CA ILE A 276 -1.60 -14.09 -18.32
C ILE A 276 -1.58 -13.88 -16.80
N ALA A 277 -2.72 -13.57 -16.18
CA ALA A 277 -2.80 -13.36 -14.74
C ALA A 277 -2.46 -14.63 -13.94
N ILE A 278 -2.98 -15.79 -14.36
CA ILE A 278 -2.65 -17.09 -13.75
C ILE A 278 -1.16 -17.42 -13.96
N PHE A 279 -0.63 -17.18 -15.16
CA PHE A 279 0.79 -17.38 -15.43
C PHE A 279 1.66 -16.48 -14.55
N ASN A 280 1.29 -15.20 -14.41
CA ASN A 280 1.98 -14.26 -13.52
C ASN A 280 1.91 -14.69 -12.05
N ASP A 281 0.76 -15.21 -11.61
CA ASP A 281 0.61 -15.77 -10.25
C ASP A 281 1.53 -16.98 -10.05
N ILE A 282 1.59 -17.93 -11.00
CA ILE A 282 2.48 -19.11 -10.93
C ILE A 282 3.94 -18.68 -10.89
N MET A 283 4.36 -17.82 -11.82
CA MET A 283 5.73 -17.30 -11.90
C MET A 283 6.15 -16.50 -10.67
N ARG A 284 5.18 -15.98 -9.90
CA ARG A 284 5.44 -15.29 -8.64
C ARG A 284 5.67 -16.27 -7.48
N ILE A 285 5.16 -17.49 -7.59
CA ILE A 285 5.22 -18.54 -6.55
C ILE A 285 6.37 -19.53 -6.79
N THR A 286 6.79 -19.74 -8.04
CA THR A 286 7.96 -20.55 -8.38
C THR A 286 9.20 -19.68 -8.52
#